data_AF-A0A917BHC7-F1
#
_entry.id   AF-A0A917BHC7-F1
#
_cell.length_a   1.000
_cell.length_b   1.000
_cell.length_c   1.000
_cell.angle_alpha   90.00
_cell.angle_beta   90.00
_cell.angle_gamma   90.00
#
_symmetry.space_group_name_H-M   'P 1'
#
loop_
_entity.id
_entity.type
_entity.pdbx_description
1 polymer ?
#
loop_
_entity_poly.entity_id
_entity_poly.type
_entity_poly.pdbx_seq_one_letter_code
_entity_poly.pdbx_strand_id
1 'polypeptide(L)'
;MRPSRVLAGAVAALCVALGLTTAPAQAASGPAYSVPAGDLAASLHCVGDPTKGPAPVLLVPGTTQSPEANFDWNYEPAFTAQGRAWCAVRLPAFGMGDIAVAAEYVTNGIRTLHAKAGRKVSVVGFSQGGMVPRWSLKYFPDTRAMVDDMVGIDPSNHGTLDAYAVCAVGGCAPAFWQQQTGSRFLKALNAEQETYAGISYTQMYTATDEIVVPNLGPAPSSALTTGAGARSNTLVQSICPVHVADHLTMGTSDAVGYALVQDALGHAGPAQASRVPRSVCAQPFLPGVTAVSFARNFPRVAGLAVDQVLTAKHVPAEPELPAYAR
;
A
#
# COMPACT_ATOMS: atom_id res chain seq x y z
N MET A 1 -50.88 -40.33 67.75
CA MET A 1 -50.59 -40.55 66.31
C MET A 1 -49.97 -39.26 65.77
N ARG A 2 -48.74 -39.33 65.25
CA ARG A 2 -47.90 -38.17 64.89
C ARG A 2 -48.40 -37.48 63.61
N PRO A 3 -48.42 -36.14 63.53
CA PRO A 3 -48.71 -35.43 62.29
C PRO A 3 -47.45 -35.31 61.42
N SER A 4 -47.61 -35.64 60.13
CA SER A 4 -46.57 -35.59 59.09
C SER A 4 -46.29 -34.15 58.66
N ARG A 5 -45.00 -33.78 58.65
CA ARG A 5 -44.48 -32.51 58.11
C ARG A 5 -44.32 -32.64 56.59
N VAL A 6 -44.93 -31.73 55.82
CA VAL A 6 -44.72 -31.57 54.37
C VAL A 6 -43.64 -30.51 54.15
N LEU A 7 -42.54 -30.88 53.50
CA LEU A 7 -41.45 -29.98 53.09
C LEU A 7 -41.88 -29.16 51.86
N ALA A 8 -41.74 -27.84 51.93
CA ALA A 8 -41.83 -26.94 50.80
C ALA A 8 -40.49 -26.91 50.05
N GLY A 9 -40.48 -27.33 48.78
CA GLY A 9 -39.33 -27.22 47.88
C GLY A 9 -39.30 -25.86 47.18
N ALA A 10 -38.21 -25.11 47.38
CA ALA A 10 -37.96 -23.85 46.67
C ALA A 10 -37.43 -24.15 45.25
N VAL A 11 -38.10 -23.62 44.23
CA VAL A 11 -37.64 -23.65 42.83
C VAL A 11 -36.71 -22.46 42.63
N ALA A 12 -35.41 -22.73 42.45
CA ALA A 12 -34.42 -21.73 42.07
C ALA A 12 -34.47 -21.52 40.54
N ALA A 13 -34.88 -20.33 40.11
CA ALA A 13 -34.82 -19.92 38.72
C ALA A 13 -33.37 -19.62 38.32
N LEU A 14 -32.83 -20.41 37.39
CA LEU A 14 -31.47 -20.25 36.85
C LEU A 14 -31.54 -19.26 35.67
N CYS A 15 -31.20 -17.99 35.89
CA CYS A 15 -31.02 -17.02 34.83
C CYS A 15 -29.71 -17.31 34.07
N VAL A 16 -29.81 -17.86 32.86
CA VAL A 16 -28.68 -17.99 31.94
C VAL A 16 -28.40 -16.62 31.34
N ALA A 17 -27.39 -15.92 31.85
CA ALA A 17 -26.86 -14.73 31.22
C ALA A 17 -26.02 -15.15 29.99
N LEU A 18 -26.54 -14.92 28.79
CA LEU A 18 -25.73 -14.98 27.56
C LEU A 18 -24.71 -13.83 27.61
N GLY A 19 -23.47 -14.17 27.95
CA GLY A 19 -22.34 -13.25 27.81
C GLY A 19 -22.06 -12.98 26.34
N LEU A 20 -22.46 -11.81 25.84
CA LEU A 20 -21.91 -11.24 24.62
C LEU A 20 -20.44 -10.93 24.91
N THR A 21 -19.53 -11.80 24.47
CA THR A 21 -18.10 -11.52 24.50
C THR A 21 -17.81 -10.43 23.48
N THR A 22 -17.73 -9.17 23.91
CA THR A 22 -17.12 -8.12 23.11
C THR A 22 -15.65 -8.50 22.94
N ALA A 23 -15.25 -8.89 21.72
CA ALA A 23 -13.84 -8.96 21.39
C ALA A 23 -13.18 -7.64 21.82
N PRO A 24 -12.01 -7.66 22.48
CA PRO A 24 -11.39 -6.43 22.95
C PRO A 24 -11.17 -5.51 21.75
N ALA A 25 -11.56 -4.24 21.86
CA ALA A 25 -11.48 -3.26 20.77
C ALA A 25 -10.07 -3.17 20.14
N GLN A 26 -9.03 -3.52 20.89
CA GLN A 26 -7.64 -3.63 20.42
C GLN A 26 -7.45 -4.73 19.36
N ALA A 27 -8.15 -5.87 19.46
CA ALA A 27 -8.09 -6.91 18.44
C ALA A 27 -8.70 -6.43 17.11
N ALA A 28 -9.64 -5.48 17.16
CA ALA A 28 -10.26 -4.88 15.99
C ALA A 28 -9.40 -3.77 15.35
N SER A 29 -8.63 -3.01 16.14
CA SER A 29 -7.76 -1.92 15.64
C SER A 29 -6.31 -2.32 15.41
N GLY A 30 -5.89 -3.53 15.78
CA GLY A 30 -4.51 -3.99 15.60
C GLY A 30 -3.57 -3.59 16.75
N PRO A 31 -2.25 -3.77 16.59
CA PRO A 31 -1.27 -3.49 17.64
C PRO A 31 -1.16 -1.99 17.94
N ALA A 32 -0.59 -1.65 19.10
CA ALA A 32 -0.19 -0.27 19.35
C ALA A 32 0.98 0.12 18.44
N TYR A 33 1.00 1.39 18.02
CA TYR A 33 2.14 1.93 17.28
C TYR A 33 3.39 1.97 18.15
N SER A 34 4.53 1.63 17.54
CA SER A 34 5.85 1.85 18.10
C SER A 34 6.36 3.28 17.83
N VAL A 35 5.83 3.93 16.79
CA VAL A 35 6.18 5.29 16.39
C VAL A 35 5.42 6.33 17.24
N PRO A 36 6.08 7.41 17.72
CA PRO A 36 5.41 8.51 18.40
C PRO A 36 4.32 9.16 17.53
N ALA A 37 3.19 9.50 18.16
CA ALA A 37 2.06 10.12 17.45
C ALA A 37 2.42 11.45 16.74
N GLY A 38 3.37 12.22 17.30
CA GLY A 38 3.87 13.45 16.69
C GLY A 38 4.55 13.22 15.34
N ASP A 39 5.35 12.15 15.23
CA ASP A 39 6.06 11.80 14.00
C ASP A 39 5.09 11.29 12.93
N LEU A 40 4.11 10.49 13.35
CA LEU A 40 3.03 10.03 12.47
C LEU A 40 2.23 11.20 11.91
N ALA A 41 1.89 12.18 12.75
CA ALA A 41 1.17 13.38 12.31
C ALA A 41 2.01 14.27 11.38
N ALA A 42 3.29 14.47 11.70
CA ALA A 42 4.21 15.30 10.90
C ALA A 42 4.53 14.69 9.53
N SER A 43 4.37 13.37 9.37
CA SER A 43 4.66 12.66 8.12
C SER A 43 3.64 12.92 7.00
N LEU A 44 2.44 13.39 7.33
CA LEU A 44 1.30 13.41 6.42
C LEU A 44 1.02 14.84 5.93
N HIS A 45 1.14 15.04 4.62
CA HIS A 45 0.76 16.29 3.95
C HIS A 45 -0.55 16.08 3.19
N CYS A 46 -1.52 16.98 3.29
CA CYS A 46 -2.84 16.85 2.66
C CYS A 46 -3.27 18.13 1.95
N VAL A 47 -3.89 17.98 0.78
CA VAL A 47 -4.40 19.07 -0.07
C VAL A 47 -5.83 18.76 -0.52
N GLY A 48 -6.68 19.78 -0.52
CA GLY A 48 -8.09 19.70 -0.93
C GLY A 48 -9.05 19.37 0.22
N ASP A 49 -10.35 19.37 -0.11
CA ASP A 49 -11.43 19.03 0.83
C ASP A 49 -11.88 17.56 0.62
N PRO A 50 -11.48 16.62 1.50
CA PRO A 50 -11.76 15.20 1.31
C PRO A 50 -13.24 14.82 1.47
N THR A 51 -14.07 15.74 1.97
CA THR A 51 -15.52 15.54 2.10
C THR A 51 -16.27 15.75 0.78
N LYS A 52 -15.60 16.28 -0.25
CA LYS A 52 -16.19 16.61 -1.55
C LYS A 52 -15.47 15.91 -2.70
N GLY A 53 -16.11 15.94 -3.87
CA GLY A 53 -15.52 15.46 -5.10
C GLY A 53 -15.27 13.94 -5.13
N PRO A 54 -14.36 13.47 -6.01
CA PRO A 54 -13.98 12.06 -6.09
C PRO A 54 -13.41 11.51 -4.78
N ALA A 55 -13.31 10.18 -4.63
CA ALA A 55 -12.70 9.53 -3.46
C ALA A 55 -11.30 10.11 -3.17
N PRO A 56 -10.99 10.50 -1.92
CA PRO A 56 -9.71 11.08 -1.61
C PRO A 56 -8.63 9.99 -1.60
N VAL A 57 -7.42 10.36 -1.98
CA VAL A 57 -6.32 9.39 -2.20
C VAL A 57 -5.20 9.59 -1.18
N LEU A 58 -4.73 8.50 -0.60
CA LEU A 58 -3.44 8.45 0.09
C LEU A 58 -2.36 8.00 -0.91
N LEU A 59 -1.37 8.87 -1.17
CA LEU A 59 -0.19 8.59 -1.98
C LEU A 59 0.94 8.05 -1.10
N VAL A 60 1.50 6.90 -1.47
CA VAL A 60 2.56 6.21 -0.73
C VAL A 60 3.81 6.03 -1.61
N PRO A 61 4.95 6.66 -1.26
CA PRO A 61 6.14 6.64 -2.10
C PRO A 61 6.86 5.28 -2.06
N GLY A 62 7.71 5.05 -3.06
CA GLY A 62 8.57 3.87 -3.12
C GLY A 62 9.78 3.90 -2.19
N THR A 63 10.54 2.80 -2.21
CA THR A 63 11.88 2.74 -1.59
C THR A 63 12.75 3.84 -2.17
N THR A 64 13.65 4.42 -1.36
CA THR A 64 14.54 5.54 -1.71
C THR A 64 13.85 6.87 -2.06
N GLN A 65 12.55 7.01 -1.82
CA GLN A 65 11.79 8.18 -2.26
C GLN A 65 11.14 8.94 -1.10
N SER A 66 10.89 10.23 -1.34
CA SER A 66 9.95 11.04 -0.56
C SER A 66 8.72 11.38 -1.43
N PRO A 67 7.60 11.84 -0.84
CA PRO A 67 6.48 12.35 -1.61
C PRO A 67 6.86 13.41 -2.64
N GLU A 68 7.79 14.31 -2.29
CA GLU A 68 8.22 15.40 -3.17
C GLU A 68 8.93 14.87 -4.41
N ALA A 69 9.86 13.93 -4.24
CA ALA A 69 10.52 13.32 -5.39
C ALA A 69 9.53 12.52 -6.24
N ASN A 70 8.69 11.72 -5.58
CA ASN A 70 7.84 10.75 -6.27
C ASN A 70 6.62 11.41 -6.96
N PHE A 71 5.97 12.39 -6.33
CA PHE A 71 4.60 12.80 -6.69
C PHE A 71 4.35 14.29 -6.96
N ASP A 72 5.17 15.22 -6.45
CA ASP A 72 4.88 16.68 -6.45
C ASP A 72 4.72 17.32 -7.85
N TRP A 73 5.19 16.63 -8.88
CA TRP A 73 5.26 17.13 -10.25
C TRP A 73 4.43 16.29 -11.23
N ASN A 74 3.70 15.29 -10.73
CA ASN A 74 2.93 14.35 -11.54
C ASN A 74 1.53 14.09 -10.93
N TYR A 75 1.36 13.08 -10.06
CA TYR A 75 0.10 12.66 -9.45
C TYR A 75 -0.52 13.75 -8.57
N GLU A 76 0.26 14.47 -7.76
CA GLU A 76 -0.26 15.55 -6.90
C GLU A 76 -0.93 16.68 -7.70
N PRO A 77 -0.26 17.31 -8.70
CA PRO A 77 -0.91 18.32 -9.51
C PRO A 77 -2.04 17.74 -10.38
N ALA A 78 -1.92 16.49 -10.86
CA ALA A 78 -2.97 15.84 -11.63
C ALA A 78 -4.27 15.63 -10.82
N PHE A 79 -4.16 15.17 -9.57
CA PHE A 79 -5.31 15.03 -8.67
C PHE A 79 -5.88 16.38 -8.25
N THR A 80 -5.02 17.37 -7.99
CA THR A 80 -5.44 18.74 -7.68
C THR A 80 -6.27 19.33 -8.83
N ALA A 81 -5.82 19.17 -10.08
CA ALA A 81 -6.55 19.65 -11.26
C ALA A 81 -7.91 18.95 -11.45
N GLN A 82 -8.08 17.74 -10.92
CA GLN A 82 -9.35 17.01 -10.93
C GLN A 82 -10.29 17.38 -9.78
N GLY A 83 -9.85 18.24 -8.85
CA GLY A 83 -10.57 18.48 -7.60
C GLY A 83 -10.64 17.26 -6.70
N ARG A 84 -9.72 16.29 -6.85
CA ARG A 84 -9.60 15.12 -5.98
C ARG A 84 -8.67 15.47 -4.83
N ALA A 85 -9.19 15.45 -3.61
CA ALA A 85 -8.37 15.64 -2.43
C ALA A 85 -7.37 14.48 -2.27
N TRP A 86 -6.17 14.79 -1.80
CA TRP A 86 -5.14 13.78 -1.60
C TRP A 86 -4.31 14.09 -0.36
N CYS A 87 -3.75 13.05 0.24
CA CYS A 87 -2.66 13.17 1.18
C CYS A 87 -1.48 12.35 0.66
N ALA A 88 -0.25 12.80 0.94
CA ALA A 88 0.96 12.03 0.68
C ALA A 88 1.68 11.76 2.00
N VAL A 89 2.08 10.50 2.22
CA VAL A 89 2.76 10.09 3.44
C VAL A 89 4.27 10.02 3.21
N ARG A 90 5.04 10.69 4.07
CA ARG A 90 6.49 10.55 4.12
C ARG A 90 6.87 9.34 4.97
N LEU A 91 7.37 8.31 4.32
CA LEU A 91 7.91 7.15 5.02
C LEU A 91 9.24 7.50 5.71
N PRO A 92 9.53 6.94 6.89
CA PRO A 92 10.79 7.18 7.59
C PRO A 92 11.98 6.73 6.75
N ALA A 93 13.08 7.46 6.84
CA ALA A 93 14.32 7.17 6.10
C ALA A 93 14.08 6.92 4.59
N PHE A 94 13.18 7.66 3.94
CA PHE A 94 12.87 7.52 2.52
C PHE A 94 12.44 6.10 2.12
N GLY A 95 11.75 5.40 3.01
CA GLY A 95 11.36 4.00 2.80
C GLY A 95 12.52 3.01 2.91
N MET A 96 13.69 3.41 3.43
CA MET A 96 14.85 2.51 3.61
C MET A 96 14.84 1.80 4.98
N GLY A 97 13.99 2.26 5.91
CA GLY A 97 13.86 1.68 7.25
C GLY A 97 13.11 0.35 7.29
N ASP A 98 12.76 -0.09 8.50
CA ASP A 98 11.91 -1.28 8.68
C ASP A 98 10.51 -1.02 8.09
N ILE A 99 10.09 -1.86 7.15
CA ILE A 99 8.83 -1.74 6.43
C ILE A 99 7.62 -1.93 7.35
N ALA A 100 7.74 -2.73 8.42
CA ALA A 100 6.68 -2.85 9.42
C ALA A 100 6.46 -1.55 10.20
N VAL A 101 7.53 -0.77 10.44
CA VAL A 101 7.45 0.58 11.01
C VAL A 101 6.88 1.56 9.99
N ALA A 102 7.30 1.50 8.73
CA ALA A 102 6.73 2.32 7.65
C ALA A 102 5.21 2.11 7.50
N ALA A 103 4.72 0.88 7.72
CA ALA A 103 3.30 0.57 7.71
C ALA A 103 2.50 1.28 8.81
N GLU A 104 3.10 1.67 9.94
CA GLU A 104 2.42 2.47 10.97
C GLU A 104 2.08 3.88 10.43
N TYR A 105 2.99 4.48 9.65
CA TYR A 105 2.76 5.76 8.97
C TYR A 105 1.63 5.66 7.94
N VAL A 106 1.61 4.59 7.15
CA VAL A 106 0.52 4.34 6.19
C VAL A 106 -0.82 4.09 6.89
N THR A 107 -0.81 3.31 7.97
CA THR A 107 -2.02 3.05 8.79
C THR A 107 -2.56 4.35 9.38
N ASN A 108 -1.69 5.22 9.89
CA ASN A 108 -2.07 6.54 10.38
C ASN A 108 -2.63 7.42 9.25
N GLY A 109 -2.03 7.39 8.06
CA GLY A 109 -2.52 8.10 6.87
C GLY A 109 -3.92 7.67 6.46
N ILE A 110 -4.18 6.35 6.39
CA ILE A 110 -5.50 5.80 6.07
C ILE A 110 -6.54 6.28 7.10
N ARG A 111 -6.26 6.10 8.39
CA ARG A 111 -7.16 6.49 9.48
C ARG A 111 -7.45 7.99 9.46
N THR A 112 -6.41 8.81 9.29
CA THR A 112 -6.54 10.27 9.29
C THR A 112 -7.35 10.76 8.09
N LEU A 113 -7.06 10.25 6.89
CA LEU A 113 -7.79 10.65 5.68
C LEU A 113 -9.24 10.18 5.74
N HIS A 114 -9.48 8.94 6.18
CA HIS A 114 -10.83 8.40 6.34
C HIS A 114 -11.64 9.22 7.35
N ALA A 115 -11.05 9.56 8.51
CA ALA A 115 -11.70 10.37 9.53
C ALA A 115 -12.06 11.78 9.00
N LYS A 116 -11.17 12.41 8.23
CA LYS A 116 -11.43 13.71 7.59
C LYS A 116 -12.49 13.61 6.48
N ALA A 117 -12.51 12.51 5.73
CA ALA A 117 -13.40 12.33 4.60
C ALA A 117 -14.83 11.93 5.02
N GLY A 118 -14.98 11.19 6.14
CA GLY A 118 -16.24 10.60 6.57
C GLY A 118 -16.73 9.47 5.66
N ARG A 119 -15.85 8.92 4.82
CA ARG A 119 -16.12 7.88 3.81
C ARG A 119 -14.84 7.13 3.50
N LYS A 120 -14.97 5.99 2.79
CA LYS A 120 -13.82 5.23 2.32
C LYS A 120 -12.87 6.07 1.47
N VAL A 121 -11.59 5.74 1.57
CA VAL A 121 -10.48 6.39 0.87
C VAL A 121 -9.84 5.40 -0.09
N SER A 122 -9.12 5.89 -1.09
CA SER A 122 -8.30 5.06 -1.95
C SER A 122 -6.82 5.21 -1.58
N VAL A 123 -6.01 4.18 -1.79
CA VAL A 123 -4.56 4.22 -1.60
C VAL A 123 -3.89 3.96 -2.93
N VAL A 124 -2.99 4.85 -3.34
CA VAL A 124 -2.16 4.69 -4.54
C VAL A 124 -0.71 4.67 -4.10
N GLY A 125 -0.01 3.59 -4.41
CA GLY A 125 1.37 3.39 -3.98
C GLY A 125 2.27 2.93 -5.11
N PHE A 126 3.51 3.42 -5.09
CA PHE A 126 4.56 3.02 -6.03
C PHE A 126 5.57 2.08 -5.36
N SER A 127 6.02 1.02 -6.04
CA SER A 127 7.08 0.14 -5.55
C SER A 127 6.75 -0.43 -4.17
N GLN A 128 7.64 -0.29 -3.18
CA GLN A 128 7.36 -0.58 -1.77
C GLN A 128 6.06 0.06 -1.27
N GLY A 129 5.77 1.29 -1.67
CA GLY A 129 4.54 2.00 -1.29
C GLY A 129 3.27 1.35 -1.87
N GLY A 130 3.37 0.60 -2.96
CA GLY A 130 2.30 -0.24 -3.50
C GLY A 130 2.13 -1.57 -2.76
N MET A 131 3.08 -1.97 -1.91
CA MET A 131 3.03 -3.20 -1.10
C MET A 131 2.70 -2.89 0.38
N VAL A 132 3.36 -1.89 0.97
CA VAL A 132 3.25 -1.53 2.40
C VAL A 132 1.80 -1.42 2.92
N PRO A 133 0.85 -0.82 2.17
CA PRO A 133 -0.53 -0.73 2.64
C PRO A 133 -1.16 -2.09 2.97
N ARG A 134 -0.70 -3.20 2.36
CA ARG A 134 -1.18 -4.55 2.69
C ARG A 134 -0.81 -4.95 4.12
N TRP A 135 0.33 -4.48 4.63
CA TRP A 135 0.70 -4.70 6.03
C TRP A 135 -0.29 -4.00 6.97
N SER A 136 -0.71 -2.77 6.63
CA SER A 136 -1.77 -2.05 7.34
C SER A 136 -3.07 -2.86 7.34
N LEU A 137 -3.53 -3.30 6.17
CA LEU A 137 -4.77 -4.08 6.05
C LEU A 137 -4.69 -5.41 6.80
N LYS A 138 -3.51 -6.04 6.87
CA LYS A 138 -3.31 -7.31 7.54
C LYS A 138 -3.34 -7.17 9.06
N TYR A 139 -2.48 -6.32 9.61
CA TYR A 139 -2.24 -6.26 11.05
C TYR A 139 -3.04 -5.16 11.77
N PHE A 140 -3.66 -4.24 11.04
CA PHE A 140 -4.58 -3.21 11.56
C PHE A 140 -5.95 -3.36 10.88
N PRO A 141 -6.74 -4.39 11.26
CA PRO A 141 -7.87 -4.85 10.46
C PRO A 141 -9.04 -3.86 10.35
N ASP A 142 -9.15 -2.88 11.24
CA ASP A 142 -10.10 -1.76 11.14
C ASP A 142 -9.92 -0.97 9.83
N THR A 143 -8.69 -0.86 9.33
CA THR A 143 -8.41 -0.16 8.07
C THR A 143 -9.11 -0.78 6.86
N ARG A 144 -9.50 -2.06 6.92
CA ARG A 144 -10.20 -2.73 5.81
C ARG A 144 -11.54 -2.11 5.49
N ALA A 145 -12.24 -1.58 6.51
CA ALA A 145 -13.51 -0.88 6.32
C ALA A 145 -13.31 0.56 5.81
N MET A 146 -12.09 1.09 5.85
CA MET A 146 -11.74 2.46 5.50
C MET A 146 -11.24 2.61 4.06
N VAL A 147 -10.82 1.52 3.42
CA VAL A 147 -10.23 1.54 2.08
C VAL A 147 -11.22 1.01 1.06
N ASP A 148 -11.35 1.72 -0.07
CA ASP A 148 -12.14 1.27 -1.23
C ASP A 148 -11.24 0.63 -2.29
N ASP A 149 -10.21 1.36 -2.72
CA ASP A 149 -9.20 0.89 -3.67
C ASP A 149 -7.82 0.84 -3.05
N MET A 150 -7.09 -0.23 -3.36
CA MET A 150 -5.65 -0.31 -3.18
C MET A 150 -4.98 -0.50 -4.54
N VAL A 151 -4.33 0.55 -5.01
CA VAL A 151 -3.71 0.64 -6.33
C VAL A 151 -2.19 0.62 -6.19
N GLY A 152 -1.54 -0.40 -6.72
CA GLY A 152 -0.09 -0.56 -6.75
C GLY A 152 0.48 -0.34 -8.14
N ILE A 153 1.50 0.50 -8.25
CA ILE A 153 2.31 0.75 -9.46
C ILE A 153 3.68 0.09 -9.25
N ASP A 154 4.03 -0.90 -10.08
CA ASP A 154 5.18 -1.80 -9.88
C ASP A 154 5.39 -2.25 -8.41
N PRO A 155 4.34 -2.69 -7.71
CA PRO A 155 4.45 -3.02 -6.28
C PRO A 155 5.37 -4.22 -6.05
N SER A 156 6.18 -4.22 -4.99
CA SER A 156 7.07 -5.33 -4.63
C SER A 156 6.35 -6.43 -3.83
N ASN A 157 5.14 -6.83 -4.23
CA ASN A 157 4.25 -7.73 -3.47
C ASN A 157 4.86 -9.10 -3.11
N HIS A 158 5.75 -9.62 -3.96
CA HIS A 158 6.53 -10.84 -3.70
C HIS A 158 8.05 -10.57 -3.70
N GLY A 159 8.42 -9.31 -3.49
CA GLY A 159 9.80 -8.87 -3.40
C GLY A 159 10.50 -8.74 -4.74
N THR A 160 11.82 -8.81 -4.71
CA THR A 160 12.64 -8.79 -5.91
C THR A 160 13.86 -9.66 -5.74
N LEU A 161 14.30 -10.27 -6.84
CA LEU A 161 15.57 -10.98 -6.91
C LEU A 161 16.77 -10.02 -6.90
N ASP A 162 16.61 -8.78 -7.37
CA ASP A 162 17.73 -7.83 -7.45
C ASP A 162 18.22 -7.38 -6.07
N ALA A 163 17.35 -7.39 -5.07
CA ALA A 163 17.72 -7.07 -3.68
C ALA A 163 18.75 -8.04 -3.10
N TYR A 164 18.93 -9.25 -3.65
CA TYR A 164 20.01 -10.15 -3.24
C TYR A 164 21.38 -9.59 -3.60
N ALA A 165 21.54 -9.08 -4.82
CA ALA A 165 22.82 -8.52 -5.28
C ALA A 165 23.18 -7.26 -4.47
N VAL A 166 22.21 -6.40 -4.18
CA VAL A 166 22.39 -5.18 -3.38
C VAL A 166 22.85 -5.49 -1.96
N CYS A 167 22.35 -6.56 -1.35
CA CYS A 167 22.66 -6.93 0.03
C CYS A 167 23.87 -7.87 0.19
N ALA A 168 24.44 -8.37 -0.90
CA ALA A 168 25.54 -9.33 -0.86
C ALA A 168 26.86 -8.75 -0.31
N VAL A 169 27.04 -7.42 -0.35
CA VAL A 169 28.31 -6.76 0.01
C VAL A 169 28.15 -5.98 1.31
N GLY A 170 28.44 -6.62 2.44
CA GLY A 170 28.55 -5.94 3.73
C GLY A 170 27.21 -5.49 4.35
N GLY A 171 26.10 -6.11 3.94
CA GLY A 171 24.75 -5.77 4.37
C GLY A 171 24.13 -4.64 3.54
N CYS A 172 22.88 -4.29 3.84
CA CYS A 172 22.11 -3.28 3.13
C CYS A 172 21.06 -2.67 4.06
N ALA A 173 20.28 -1.72 3.53
CA ALA A 173 19.18 -1.14 4.28
C ALA A 173 18.12 -2.18 4.70
N PRO A 174 17.48 -2.02 5.87
CA PRO A 174 16.40 -2.89 6.34
C PRO A 174 15.34 -3.22 5.27
N ALA A 175 14.86 -2.21 4.53
CA ALA A 175 13.84 -2.40 3.51
C ALA A 175 14.31 -3.26 2.32
N PHE A 176 15.59 -3.26 1.99
CA PHE A 176 16.12 -4.12 0.92
C PHE A 176 16.11 -5.58 1.35
N TRP A 177 16.52 -5.88 2.59
CA TRP A 177 16.39 -7.23 3.14
C TRP A 177 14.93 -7.71 3.14
N GLN A 178 14.01 -6.86 3.59
CA GLN A 178 12.59 -7.21 3.68
C GLN A 178 11.92 -7.34 2.30
N GLN A 179 12.46 -6.70 1.25
CA GLN A 179 11.99 -6.84 -0.13
C GLN A 179 12.70 -7.95 -0.92
N GLN A 180 13.65 -8.69 -0.35
CA GLN A 180 14.16 -9.90 -1.01
C GLN A 180 13.05 -10.94 -1.15
N THR A 181 12.90 -11.52 -2.33
CA THR A 181 11.96 -12.64 -2.53
C THR A 181 12.20 -13.74 -1.50
N GLY A 182 11.18 -14.08 -0.72
CA GLY A 182 11.28 -15.11 0.33
C GLY A 182 11.80 -14.63 1.70
N SER A 183 11.94 -13.31 1.89
CA SER A 183 12.20 -12.68 3.19
C SER A 183 11.15 -13.10 4.24
N ARG A 184 11.50 -13.00 5.53
CA ARG A 184 10.56 -13.28 6.62
C ARG A 184 9.39 -12.31 6.59
N PHE A 185 9.64 -11.05 6.25
CA PHE A 185 8.65 -10.00 6.06
C PHE A 185 7.62 -10.39 4.99
N LEU A 186 8.05 -10.78 3.79
CA LEU A 186 7.12 -11.15 2.72
C LEU A 186 6.39 -12.46 3.01
N LYS A 187 7.04 -13.42 3.66
CA LYS A 187 6.36 -14.63 4.15
C LYS A 187 5.25 -14.27 5.13
N ALA A 188 5.53 -13.40 6.10
CA ALA A 188 4.52 -12.93 7.05
C ALA A 188 3.42 -12.12 6.36
N LEU A 189 3.75 -11.24 5.42
CA LEU A 189 2.78 -10.43 4.67
C LEU A 189 1.84 -11.30 3.83
N ASN A 190 2.39 -12.26 3.08
CA ASN A 190 1.65 -13.09 2.12
C ASN A 190 1.03 -14.35 2.73
N ALA A 191 1.29 -14.66 4.00
CA ALA A 191 0.66 -15.79 4.68
C ALA A 191 -0.87 -15.68 4.69
N GLU A 192 -1.55 -16.83 4.52
CA GLU A 192 -3.01 -17.02 4.44
C GLU A 192 -3.68 -16.38 3.22
N GLN A 193 -3.57 -15.06 3.07
CA GLN A 193 -4.21 -14.32 1.99
C GLN A 193 -3.50 -13.00 1.72
N GLU A 194 -3.56 -12.58 0.46
CA GLU A 194 -2.98 -11.31 0.02
C GLU A 194 -3.99 -10.17 -0.04
N THR A 195 -5.28 -10.48 -0.22
CA THR A 195 -6.36 -9.49 -0.36
C THR A 195 -7.56 -9.76 0.55
N TYR A 196 -8.28 -8.70 0.91
CA TYR A 196 -9.44 -8.75 1.81
C TYR A 196 -10.74 -8.36 1.09
N ALA A 197 -11.84 -9.01 1.45
CA ALA A 197 -13.15 -8.73 0.87
C ALA A 197 -13.58 -7.27 1.11
N GLY A 198 -14.30 -6.69 0.14
CA GLY A 198 -14.79 -5.32 0.22
C GLY A 198 -13.76 -4.24 -0.17
N ILE A 199 -12.58 -4.65 -0.66
CA ILE A 199 -11.54 -3.77 -1.20
C ILE A 199 -11.21 -4.22 -2.64
N SER A 200 -11.03 -3.24 -3.52
CA SER A 200 -10.62 -3.41 -4.92
C SER A 200 -9.11 -3.27 -5.03
N TYR A 201 -8.44 -4.30 -5.54
CA TYR A 201 -6.98 -4.32 -5.69
C TYR A 201 -6.60 -4.21 -7.16
N THR A 202 -5.87 -3.16 -7.51
CA THR A 202 -5.34 -2.96 -8.87
C THR A 202 -3.83 -2.94 -8.80
N GLN A 203 -3.19 -3.94 -9.38
CA GLN A 203 -1.74 -3.97 -9.55
C GLN A 203 -1.43 -3.79 -11.02
N MET A 204 -0.66 -2.76 -11.35
CA MET A 204 -0.12 -2.55 -12.69
C MET A 204 1.38 -2.67 -12.65
N TYR A 205 1.94 -3.33 -13.65
CA TYR A 205 3.37 -3.55 -13.72
C TYR A 205 3.89 -3.61 -15.14
N THR A 206 5.19 -3.37 -15.30
CA THR A 206 5.87 -3.40 -16.59
C THR A 206 6.81 -4.59 -16.73
N ALA A 207 6.85 -5.16 -17.95
CA ALA A 207 7.79 -6.23 -18.31
C ALA A 207 9.26 -5.78 -18.25
N THR A 208 9.50 -4.48 -18.40
CA THR A 208 10.83 -3.86 -18.47
C THR A 208 11.27 -3.29 -17.13
N ASP A 209 10.59 -3.65 -16.03
CA ASP A 209 10.98 -3.27 -14.68
C ASP A 209 12.34 -3.92 -14.36
N GLU A 210 13.31 -3.07 -14.04
CA GLU A 210 14.68 -3.43 -13.73
C GLU A 210 14.99 -3.50 -12.22
N ILE A 211 13.96 -3.33 -11.37
CA ILE A 211 14.07 -3.28 -9.91
C ILE A 211 13.18 -4.32 -9.24
N VAL A 212 11.91 -4.43 -9.63
CA VAL A 212 10.98 -5.44 -9.14
C VAL A 212 10.91 -6.58 -10.13
N VAL A 213 11.76 -7.57 -9.93
CA VAL A 213 11.89 -8.71 -10.83
C VAL A 213 11.67 -10.05 -10.11
N PRO A 214 11.06 -11.04 -10.77
CA PRO A 214 10.53 -10.99 -12.14
C PRO A 214 9.15 -10.32 -12.22
N ASN A 215 8.93 -9.44 -13.20
CA ASN A 215 7.60 -8.96 -13.59
C ASN A 215 7.12 -9.54 -14.94
N LEU A 216 7.81 -10.59 -15.38
CA LEU A 216 7.45 -11.42 -16.53
C LEU A 216 7.20 -12.86 -16.09
N GLY A 217 6.39 -13.58 -16.88
CA GLY A 217 6.11 -14.99 -16.66
C GLY A 217 4.83 -15.25 -15.86
N PRO A 218 4.63 -16.49 -15.37
CA PRO A 218 3.35 -16.93 -14.82
C PRO A 218 3.04 -16.36 -13.43
N ALA A 219 4.04 -15.84 -12.72
CA ALA A 219 3.92 -15.27 -11.38
C ALA A 219 4.74 -13.97 -11.26
N PRO A 220 4.28 -12.86 -11.86
CA PRO A 220 4.91 -11.56 -11.71
C PRO A 220 4.93 -11.15 -10.23
N SER A 221 6.05 -10.63 -9.75
CA SER A 221 6.21 -10.26 -8.34
C SER A 221 5.14 -9.26 -7.89
N SER A 222 4.78 -8.33 -8.77
CA SER A 222 3.77 -7.32 -8.51
C SER A 222 2.33 -7.85 -8.44
N ALA A 223 2.04 -9.04 -8.96
CA ALA A 223 0.68 -9.56 -8.95
C ALA A 223 0.24 -10.00 -7.53
N LEU A 224 -1.07 -9.93 -7.27
CA LEU A 224 -1.73 -10.53 -6.10
C LEU A 224 -2.55 -11.73 -6.53
N THR A 225 -2.49 -12.84 -5.82
CA THR A 225 -3.00 -14.14 -6.29
C THR A 225 -4.06 -14.78 -5.38
N THR A 226 -4.06 -14.46 -4.09
CA THR A 226 -4.91 -15.10 -3.07
C THR A 226 -5.84 -14.11 -2.38
N GLY A 227 -6.78 -14.62 -1.57
CA GLY A 227 -7.71 -13.82 -0.76
C GLY A 227 -9.06 -13.54 -1.41
N ALA A 228 -9.89 -12.77 -0.72
CA ALA A 228 -11.29 -12.55 -1.08
C ALA A 228 -11.57 -11.16 -1.69
N GLY A 229 -10.57 -10.29 -1.80
CA GLY A 229 -10.70 -8.99 -2.47
C GLY A 229 -10.80 -9.14 -3.98
N ALA A 230 -11.51 -8.23 -4.64
CA ALA A 230 -11.54 -8.17 -6.09
C ALA A 230 -10.15 -7.73 -6.60
N ARG A 231 -9.61 -8.40 -7.62
CA ARG A 231 -8.24 -8.19 -8.09
C ARG A 231 -8.18 -7.93 -9.58
N SER A 232 -7.28 -7.02 -9.97
CA SER A 232 -6.79 -6.86 -11.33
C SER A 232 -5.26 -6.80 -11.28
N ASN A 233 -4.61 -7.64 -12.08
CA ASN A 233 -3.16 -7.66 -12.26
C ASN A 233 -2.89 -7.39 -13.74
N THR A 234 -2.43 -6.18 -14.07
CA THR A 234 -2.30 -5.72 -15.44
C THR A 234 -0.85 -5.47 -15.81
N LEU A 235 -0.32 -6.31 -16.70
CA LEU A 235 0.91 -6.00 -17.43
C LEU A 235 0.62 -4.85 -18.41
N VAL A 236 1.30 -3.72 -18.32
CA VAL A 236 1.01 -2.54 -19.17
C VAL A 236 1.18 -2.86 -20.66
N GLN A 237 2.06 -3.80 -21.01
CA GLN A 237 2.24 -4.27 -22.39
C GLN A 237 1.03 -5.01 -22.94
N SER A 238 0.09 -5.50 -22.11
CA SER A 238 -1.19 -6.03 -22.59
C SER A 238 -2.09 -4.96 -23.23
N ILE A 239 -1.93 -3.71 -22.80
CA ILE A 239 -2.60 -2.52 -23.35
C ILE A 239 -1.75 -1.90 -24.46
N CYS A 240 -0.44 -1.84 -24.29
CA CYS A 240 0.47 -1.23 -25.25
C CYS A 240 1.65 -2.18 -25.55
N PRO A 241 1.56 -3.06 -26.57
CA PRO A 241 2.51 -4.17 -26.75
C PRO A 241 3.99 -3.82 -26.89
N VAL A 242 4.30 -2.62 -27.36
CA VAL A 242 5.68 -2.11 -27.53
C VAL A 242 6.07 -1.07 -26.48
N HIS A 243 5.25 -0.93 -25.42
CA HIS A 243 5.48 0.03 -24.36
C HIS A 243 6.72 -0.32 -23.55
N VAL A 244 7.57 0.67 -23.36
CA VAL A 244 8.78 0.56 -22.55
C VAL A 244 8.65 1.56 -21.41
N ALA A 245 8.70 1.05 -20.20
CA ALA A 245 8.73 1.85 -18.99
C ALA A 245 9.64 1.14 -17.98
N ASP A 246 10.63 1.86 -17.48
CA ASP A 246 11.44 1.42 -16.35
C ASP A 246 10.67 1.61 -15.03
N HIS A 247 11.22 1.11 -13.93
CA HIS A 247 10.58 1.14 -12.63
C HIS A 247 10.22 2.58 -12.18
N LEU A 248 11.14 3.54 -12.33
CA LEU A 248 10.93 4.91 -11.86
C LEU A 248 9.92 5.67 -12.73
N THR A 249 9.96 5.48 -14.05
CA THR A 249 9.05 6.13 -14.99
C THR A 249 7.62 5.63 -14.81
N MET A 250 7.41 4.32 -14.55
CA MET A 250 6.12 3.76 -14.15
C MET A 250 5.52 4.49 -12.95
N GLY A 251 6.32 4.69 -11.90
CA GLY A 251 5.90 5.36 -10.66
C GLY A 251 5.74 6.88 -10.74
N THR A 252 6.12 7.53 -11.84
CA THR A 252 6.22 9.00 -11.90
C THR A 252 5.64 9.66 -13.13
N SER A 253 5.81 9.10 -14.32
CA SER A 253 5.47 9.81 -15.57
C SER A 253 4.70 8.97 -16.58
N ASP A 254 4.56 7.68 -16.35
CA ASP A 254 3.99 6.76 -17.32
C ASP A 254 2.50 7.01 -17.59
N ALA A 255 2.14 7.17 -18.87
CA ALA A 255 0.77 7.45 -19.28
C ALA A 255 -0.16 6.25 -19.11
N VAL A 256 0.33 5.02 -19.33
CA VAL A 256 -0.47 3.79 -19.27
C VAL A 256 -0.78 3.44 -17.81
N GLY A 257 0.24 3.48 -16.95
CA GLY A 257 0.11 3.34 -15.51
C GLY A 257 -0.86 4.38 -14.94
N TYR A 258 -0.70 5.65 -15.30
CA TYR A 258 -1.65 6.68 -14.88
C TYR A 258 -3.09 6.40 -15.35
N ALA A 259 -3.29 5.94 -16.60
CA ALA A 259 -4.63 5.62 -17.09
C ALA A 259 -5.27 4.46 -16.30
N LEU A 260 -4.49 3.47 -15.86
CA LEU A 260 -4.96 2.40 -14.98
C LEU A 260 -5.28 2.91 -13.57
N VAL A 261 -4.50 3.84 -13.03
CA VAL A 261 -4.83 4.51 -11.75
C VAL A 261 -6.17 5.22 -11.87
N GLN A 262 -6.37 6.01 -12.93
CA GLN A 262 -7.63 6.71 -13.16
C GLN A 262 -8.82 5.77 -13.37
N ASP A 263 -8.60 4.64 -14.05
CA ASP A 263 -9.64 3.64 -14.25
C ASP A 263 -10.06 2.97 -12.94
N ALA A 264 -9.11 2.63 -12.06
CA ALA A 264 -9.39 2.13 -10.72
C ALA A 264 -10.17 3.16 -9.89
N LEU A 265 -9.67 4.40 -9.82
CA LEU A 265 -10.26 5.45 -8.98
C LEU A 265 -11.57 6.04 -9.52
N GLY A 266 -11.98 5.67 -10.72
CA GLY A 266 -13.14 6.20 -11.44
C GLY A 266 -14.30 5.22 -11.58
N HIS A 267 -14.12 3.95 -11.20
CA HIS A 267 -15.11 2.89 -11.40
C HIS A 267 -15.27 2.01 -10.16
N ALA A 268 -16.40 1.31 -10.09
CA ALA A 268 -16.58 0.27 -9.09
C ALA A 268 -15.71 -0.95 -9.44
N GLY A 269 -15.01 -1.49 -8.44
CA GLY A 269 -14.10 -2.61 -8.63
C GLY A 269 -12.72 -2.16 -9.12
N PRO A 270 -11.77 -3.10 -9.26
CA PRO A 270 -10.42 -2.79 -9.71
C PRO A 270 -10.39 -2.35 -11.17
N ALA A 271 -9.26 -1.79 -11.61
CA ALA A 271 -9.09 -1.36 -12.99
C ALA A 271 -9.25 -2.52 -13.97
N GLN A 272 -9.76 -2.22 -15.16
CA GLN A 272 -9.88 -3.17 -16.26
C GLN A 272 -9.11 -2.64 -17.47
N ALA A 273 -8.13 -3.41 -17.91
CA ALA A 273 -7.32 -3.08 -19.08
C ALA A 273 -8.17 -2.79 -20.33
N SER A 274 -9.34 -3.43 -20.48
CA SER A 274 -10.29 -3.21 -21.58
C SER A 274 -10.96 -1.84 -21.57
N ARG A 275 -10.99 -1.13 -20.43
CA ARG A 275 -11.53 0.24 -20.33
C ARG A 275 -10.50 1.30 -20.69
N VAL A 276 -9.21 0.96 -20.69
CA VAL A 276 -8.14 1.88 -21.04
C VAL A 276 -8.07 2.02 -22.57
N PRO A 277 -8.26 3.23 -23.13
CA PRO A 277 -8.24 3.41 -24.58
C PRO A 277 -6.83 3.24 -25.13
N ARG A 278 -6.69 2.52 -26.24
CA ARG A 278 -5.38 2.28 -26.91
C ARG A 278 -4.69 3.57 -27.37
N SER A 279 -5.39 4.70 -27.45
CA SER A 279 -4.79 6.01 -27.71
C SER A 279 -3.79 6.43 -26.63
N VAL A 280 -3.86 5.87 -25.41
CA VAL A 280 -2.86 6.11 -24.36
C VAL A 280 -1.45 5.67 -24.79
N CYS A 281 -1.34 4.67 -25.67
CA CYS A 281 -0.04 4.17 -26.14
C CYS A 281 0.75 5.20 -26.97
N ALA A 282 0.10 6.27 -27.42
CA ALA A 282 0.74 7.38 -28.13
C ALA A 282 1.08 8.57 -27.21
N GLN A 283 0.71 8.50 -25.92
CA GLN A 283 0.98 9.56 -24.96
C GLN A 283 2.35 9.33 -24.32
N PRO A 284 3.29 10.30 -24.41
CA PRO A 284 4.62 10.13 -23.86
C PRO A 284 4.64 10.20 -22.33
N PHE A 285 3.67 10.91 -21.74
CA PHE A 285 3.59 11.13 -20.30
C PHE A 285 2.15 11.19 -19.81
N LEU A 286 1.96 11.01 -18.51
CA LEU A 286 0.69 11.28 -17.85
C LEU A 286 0.30 12.78 -17.90
N PRO A 287 -1.00 13.10 -17.81
CA PRO A 287 -1.50 14.48 -17.91
C PRO A 287 -0.84 15.43 -16.92
N GLY A 288 -0.31 16.55 -17.43
CA GLY A 288 0.40 17.56 -16.62
C GLY A 288 1.92 17.41 -16.62
N VAL A 289 2.45 16.27 -17.07
CA VAL A 289 3.88 16.08 -17.30
C VAL A 289 4.21 16.42 -18.76
N THR A 290 5.25 17.21 -18.96
CA THR A 290 5.79 17.61 -20.27
C THR A 290 7.23 17.15 -20.37
N ALA A 291 7.80 17.12 -21.58
CA ALA A 291 9.22 16.82 -21.76
C ALA A 291 10.13 17.76 -20.93
N VAL A 292 9.74 19.04 -20.78
CA VAL A 292 10.49 20.03 -19.99
C VAL A 292 10.39 19.74 -18.50
N SER A 293 9.18 19.47 -17.97
CA SER A 293 9.04 19.16 -16.55
C SER A 293 9.67 17.81 -16.20
N PHE A 294 9.56 16.81 -17.09
CA PHE A 294 10.26 15.54 -16.94
C PHE A 294 11.77 15.73 -16.87
N ALA A 295 12.38 16.41 -17.86
CA ALA A 295 13.82 16.65 -17.89
C ALA A 295 14.33 17.43 -16.67
N ARG A 296 13.50 18.31 -16.10
CA ARG A 296 13.83 19.06 -14.88
C ARG A 296 13.71 18.21 -13.61
N ASN A 297 12.65 17.42 -13.47
CA ASN A 297 12.28 16.79 -12.21
C ASN A 297 12.80 15.35 -12.09
N PHE A 298 12.87 14.58 -13.19
CA PHE A 298 13.32 13.19 -13.17
C PHE A 298 14.75 13.00 -12.63
N PRO A 299 15.74 13.88 -12.94
CA PRO A 299 17.07 13.78 -12.32
C PRO A 299 17.06 13.88 -10.79
N ARG A 300 16.09 14.61 -10.19
CA ARG A 300 15.91 14.66 -8.74
C ARG A 300 15.43 13.31 -8.19
N VAL A 301 14.53 12.62 -8.90
CA VAL A 301 14.02 11.29 -8.51
C VAL A 301 15.13 10.25 -8.53
N ALA A 302 15.86 10.18 -9.65
CA ALA A 302 16.98 9.25 -9.82
C ALA A 302 18.15 9.60 -8.89
N GLY A 303 18.47 10.89 -8.75
CA GLY A 303 19.53 11.37 -7.85
C GLY A 303 19.25 11.06 -6.39
N LEU A 304 18.01 11.24 -5.92
CA LEU A 304 17.60 10.84 -4.57
C LEU A 304 17.72 9.33 -4.39
N ALA A 305 17.33 8.54 -5.41
CA ALA A 305 17.46 7.09 -5.34
C ALA A 305 18.91 6.65 -5.12
N VAL A 306 19.83 7.18 -5.94
CA VAL A 306 21.26 6.91 -5.82
C VAL A 306 21.80 7.37 -4.46
N ASP A 307 21.48 8.58 -4.03
CA ASP A 307 21.94 9.13 -2.75
C ASP A 307 21.48 8.25 -1.58
N GLN A 308 20.22 7.83 -1.54
CA GLN A 308 19.71 7.00 -0.47
C GLN A 308 20.27 5.57 -0.50
N VAL A 309 20.54 4.99 -1.68
CA VAL A 309 21.26 3.71 -1.77
C VAL A 309 22.67 3.84 -1.18
N LEU A 310 23.37 4.94 -1.42
CA LEU A 310 24.73 5.15 -0.93
C LEU A 310 24.82 5.54 0.54
N THR A 311 23.80 6.21 1.08
CA THR A 311 23.85 6.82 2.42
C THR A 311 22.99 6.11 3.46
N ALA A 312 22.09 5.22 3.07
CA ALA A 312 21.24 4.51 4.01
C ALA A 312 22.05 3.67 5.00
N LYS A 313 21.52 3.56 6.23
CA LYS A 313 22.11 2.72 7.26
C LYS A 313 22.01 1.25 6.86
N HIS A 314 23.16 0.57 6.81
CA HIS A 314 23.20 -0.88 6.57
C HIS A 314 22.98 -1.68 7.86
N VAL A 315 22.31 -2.82 7.71
CA VAL A 315 22.17 -3.86 8.74
C VAL A 315 22.65 -5.20 8.16
N PRO A 316 23.21 -6.09 8.99
CA PRO A 316 23.82 -7.33 8.51
C PRO A 316 22.80 -8.39 8.06
N ALA A 317 21.53 -8.23 8.45
CA ALA A 317 20.46 -9.17 8.12
C ALA A 317 19.11 -8.47 8.14
N GLU A 318 18.09 -9.14 7.60
CA GLU A 318 16.70 -8.73 7.72
C GLU A 318 16.32 -8.45 9.18
N PRO A 319 15.62 -7.33 9.47
CA PRO A 319 15.07 -7.09 10.80
C PRO A 319 14.18 -8.22 11.31
N GLU A 320 14.09 -8.34 12.62
CA GLU A 320 13.13 -9.25 13.25
C GLU A 320 11.71 -8.76 13.01
N LEU A 321 10.78 -9.69 12.78
CA LEU A 321 9.37 -9.34 12.69
C LEU A 321 8.89 -8.78 14.03
N PRO A 322 7.98 -7.80 14.03
CA PRO A 322 7.33 -7.35 15.25
C PRO A 322 6.55 -8.52 15.87
N ALA A 323 6.37 -8.50 17.20
CA ALA A 323 5.80 -9.64 17.93
C ALA A 323 4.41 -10.08 17.43
N TYR A 324 3.61 -9.16 16.89
CA TYR A 324 2.27 -9.44 16.35
C TYR A 324 2.28 -10.15 14.98
N ALA A 325 3.46 -10.28 14.35
CA ALA A 325 3.64 -10.83 13.01
C ALA A 325 4.57 -12.06 12.98
N ARG A 326 4.97 -12.58 14.16
CA ARG A 326 5.81 -13.78 14.30
C ARG A 326 4.99 -15.06 14.30
#